data_AF-F9FP60-F1
#
_entry.id   AF-F9FP60-F1
#
_cell.length_a   1.000
_cell.length_b   1.000
_cell.length_c   1.000
_cell.angle_alpha   90.00
_cell.angle_beta   90.00
_cell.angle_gamma   90.00
#
_symmetry.space_group_name_H-M   'P 1'
#
loop_
_entity.id
_entity.type
_entity.pdbx_description
1 polymer ?
#
loop_
_entity_poly.entity_id
_entity_poly.type
_entity_poly.pdbx_seq_one_letter_code
_entity_poly.pdbx_strand_id
1 'polypeptide(L)'
;MSVKSKFQSRSWKKDRFFISTDPNLFPLSQLAEAFNSDELYWTEALSPEAFREILDNSLSFGLYEEPQSSTTSEVKTYQGKGLGSWLVRCIREVLDEMPHLRRTMLLTGDWERSVPFYEKLLRIKENMTVELTKNSGLC
;
A
#
# COMPACT_ATOMS: atom_id res chain seq x y z
N MET A 1 -0.24 -22.00 12.38
CA MET A 1 -0.41 -20.55 12.17
C MET A 1 -0.94 -20.33 10.76
N SER A 2 -1.92 -19.44 10.58
CA SER A 2 -2.43 -19.11 9.25
C SER A 2 -1.40 -18.28 8.48
N VAL A 3 -1.38 -18.38 7.15
CA VAL A 3 -0.62 -17.47 6.28
C VAL A 3 -0.99 -16.01 6.61
N LYS A 4 -2.28 -15.76 6.88
CA LYS A 4 -2.80 -14.47 7.32
C LYS A 4 -2.09 -13.94 8.57
N SER A 5 -2.01 -14.77 9.63
CA SER A 5 -1.36 -14.38 10.89
C SER A 5 0.16 -14.20 10.77
N LYS A 6 0.80 -14.82 9.77
CA LYS A 6 2.24 -14.62 9.50
C LYS A 6 2.53 -13.20 8.99
N PHE A 7 1.62 -12.62 8.21
CA PHE A 7 1.87 -11.38 7.48
C PHE A 7 1.14 -10.15 8.05
N GLN A 8 0.06 -10.29 8.81
CA GLN A 8 -0.73 -9.16 9.37
C GLN A 8 -0.15 -8.51 10.64
N SER A 9 1.13 -8.68 10.95
CA SER A 9 1.78 -8.02 12.11
C SER A 9 3.26 -7.72 11.84
N ARG A 10 3.59 -7.41 10.57
CA ARG A 10 4.95 -7.04 10.20
C ARG A 10 5.14 -5.55 10.29
N SER A 11 6.37 -5.15 10.58
CA SER A 11 6.76 -3.74 10.52
C SER A 11 8.17 -3.58 9.95
N TRP A 12 8.37 -2.46 9.25
CA TRP A 12 9.65 -2.02 8.74
C TRP A 12 9.87 -0.58 9.20
N LYS A 13 11.11 -0.23 9.58
CA LYS A 13 11.46 1.14 9.97
C LYS A 13 12.42 1.77 8.98
N LYS A 14 12.26 3.07 8.76
CA LYS A 14 13.16 3.90 7.97
C LYS A 14 13.15 5.31 8.53
N ASP A 15 14.25 5.71 9.17
CA ASP A 15 14.38 6.99 9.86
C ASP A 15 13.23 7.17 10.87
N ARG A 16 12.45 8.25 10.73
CA ARG A 16 11.26 8.55 11.55
C ARG A 16 9.96 7.95 11.01
N PHE A 17 10.03 7.08 9.99
CA PHE A 17 8.87 6.45 9.38
C PHE A 17 8.86 4.96 9.66
N PHE A 18 7.66 4.39 9.74
CA PHE A 18 7.48 2.95 9.78
C PHE A 18 6.35 2.52 8.86
N ILE A 19 6.48 1.33 8.29
CA ILE A 19 5.40 0.64 7.59
C ILE A 19 4.89 -0.46 8.50
N SER A 20 3.59 -0.65 8.59
CA SER A 20 2.97 -1.77 9.30
C SER A 20 1.90 -2.45 8.45
N THR A 21 1.75 -3.75 8.65
CA THR A 21 0.65 -4.56 8.11
C THR A 21 -0.39 -4.95 9.17
N ASP A 22 -0.32 -4.36 10.37
CA ASP A 22 -1.32 -4.54 11.40
C ASP A 22 -2.63 -3.81 11.04
N PRO A 23 -3.74 -4.54 10.79
CA PRO A 23 -5.01 -3.93 10.40
C PRO A 23 -5.60 -3.03 11.49
N ASN A 24 -5.15 -3.14 12.74
CA ASN A 24 -5.65 -2.32 13.85
C ASN A 24 -5.01 -0.93 13.93
N LEU A 25 -3.94 -0.67 13.16
CA LEU A 25 -3.31 0.64 13.11
C LEU A 25 -3.95 1.58 12.09
N PHE A 26 -4.94 1.12 11.31
CA PHE A 26 -5.63 1.95 10.31
C PHE A 26 -6.74 2.78 10.97
N PRO A 27 -6.64 4.12 10.99
CA PRO A 27 -7.70 4.97 11.51
C PRO A 27 -8.90 4.98 10.54
N LEU A 28 -9.97 4.25 10.88
CA LEU A 28 -11.14 4.08 10.00
C LEU A 28 -11.77 5.42 9.58
N SER A 29 -11.81 6.41 10.47
CA SER A 29 -12.34 7.73 10.16
C SER A 29 -11.51 8.48 9.11
N GLN A 30 -10.19 8.48 9.25
CA GLN A 30 -9.30 9.12 8.27
C GLN A 30 -9.28 8.36 6.95
N LEU A 31 -9.43 7.03 6.99
CA LEU A 31 -9.56 6.22 5.78
C LEU A 31 -10.84 6.57 5.02
N ALA A 32 -11.96 6.73 5.73
CA ALA A 32 -13.22 7.19 5.15
C ALA A 32 -13.10 8.60 4.55
N GLU A 33 -12.46 9.53 5.27
CA GLU A 33 -12.18 10.87 4.75
C GLU A 33 -11.33 10.83 3.48
N ALA A 34 -10.28 10.00 3.46
CA ALA A 34 -9.42 9.83 2.28
C ALA A 34 -10.19 9.25 1.09
N PHE A 35 -11.04 8.24 1.32
CA PHE A 35 -11.85 7.62 0.26
C PHE A 35 -12.93 8.56 -0.30
N ASN A 36 -13.33 9.60 0.44
CA ASN A 36 -14.21 10.66 -0.05
C ASN A 36 -13.46 11.87 -0.62
N SER A 37 -12.13 11.81 -0.71
CA SER A 37 -11.33 12.90 -1.25
C SER A 37 -11.16 12.79 -2.77
N ASP A 38 -10.99 13.94 -3.43
CA ASP A 38 -10.71 14.01 -4.87
C ASP A 38 -9.39 13.30 -5.26
N GLU A 39 -8.50 13.07 -4.30
CA GLU A 39 -7.24 12.34 -4.50
C GLU A 39 -7.47 10.85 -4.83
N LEU A 40 -8.59 10.30 -4.36
CA LEU A 40 -9.02 8.91 -4.59
C LEU A 40 -10.29 8.85 -5.45
N TYR A 41 -10.31 9.59 -6.56
CA TYR A 41 -11.46 9.75 -7.48
C TYR A 41 -12.15 8.44 -7.96
N TRP A 42 -11.50 7.29 -7.82
CA TRP A 42 -11.97 5.98 -8.29
C TRP A 42 -12.72 5.18 -7.21
N THR A 43 -12.88 5.72 -6.00
CA THR A 43 -13.55 5.06 -4.89
C THR A 43 -14.35 6.05 -4.03
N GLU A 44 -15.18 5.51 -3.15
CA GLU A 44 -16.02 6.26 -2.20
C GLU A 44 -15.92 5.60 -0.82
N ALA A 45 -16.19 6.35 0.24
CA ALA A 45 -16.13 5.80 1.59
C ALA A 45 -17.16 4.68 1.82
N LEU A 46 -16.72 3.68 2.57
CA LEU A 46 -17.54 2.55 3.00
C LEU A 46 -18.00 2.75 4.45
N SER A 47 -18.92 1.89 4.91
CA SER A 47 -19.26 1.86 6.34
C SER A 47 -18.05 1.43 7.17
N PRO A 48 -17.97 1.82 8.46
CA PRO A 48 -16.89 1.38 9.35
C PRO A 48 -16.74 -0.14 9.41
N GLU A 49 -17.85 -0.88 9.35
CA GLU A 49 -17.89 -2.34 9.35
C GLU A 49 -17.30 -2.90 8.04
N ALA A 50 -17.65 -2.32 6.90
CA ALA A 50 -17.12 -2.73 5.60
C ALA A 50 -15.61 -2.43 5.48
N PHE A 51 -15.14 -1.28 5.99
CA PHE A 51 -13.70 -1.01 6.06
C PHE A 51 -12.97 -2.04 6.92
N ARG A 52 -13.57 -2.40 8.07
CA ARG A 52 -12.99 -3.43 8.94
C ARG A 52 -12.90 -4.77 8.22
N GLU A 53 -13.95 -5.18 7.52
CA GLU A 53 -13.97 -6.40 6.73
C GLU A 53 -12.90 -6.41 5.64
N ILE A 54 -12.70 -5.30 4.92
CA ILE A 54 -11.66 -5.19 3.89
C ILE A 54 -10.26 -5.30 4.51
N LEU A 55 -10.00 -4.60 5.62
CA LEU A 55 -8.71 -4.68 6.32
C LEU A 55 -8.45 -6.08 6.87
N ASP A 56 -9.48 -6.77 7.34
CA ASP A 56 -9.36 -8.13 7.83
C ASP A 56 -9.08 -9.14 6.71
N ASN A 57 -9.63 -8.93 5.53
CA ASN A 57 -9.47 -9.87 4.40
C ASN A 57 -8.36 -9.49 3.41
N SER A 58 -7.72 -8.33 3.62
CA SER A 58 -6.60 -7.84 2.82
C SER A 58 -5.29 -7.86 3.61
N LEU A 59 -4.17 -7.77 2.89
CA LEU A 59 -2.88 -7.43 3.47
C LEU A 59 -2.55 -5.98 3.12
N SER A 60 -3.04 -5.07 3.96
CA SER A 60 -2.84 -3.62 3.77
C SER A 60 -1.51 -3.18 4.35
N PHE A 61 -0.82 -2.25 3.69
CA PHE A 61 0.44 -1.67 4.15
C PHE A 61 0.22 -0.19 4.48
N GLY A 62 0.23 0.14 5.77
CA GLY A 62 0.13 1.52 6.25
C GLY A 62 1.51 2.14 6.43
N LEU A 63 1.72 3.36 5.95
CA LEU A 63 2.93 4.15 6.17
C LEU A 63 2.65 5.24 7.19
N TYR A 64 3.45 5.28 8.25
CA TYR A 64 3.26 6.15 9.40
C TYR A 64 4.53 6.95 9.68
N GLU A 65 4.37 8.14 10.24
CA GLU A 65 5.46 8.93 10.81
C GLU A 65 5.41 8.82 12.34
N GLU A 66 6.54 8.55 12.98
CA GLU A 66 6.62 8.54 14.44
C GLU A 66 6.36 9.96 14.99
N PRO A 67 5.58 10.10 16.07
CA PRO A 67 5.30 11.41 16.66
C PRO A 67 6.60 12.10 17.08
N GLN A 68 6.87 13.27 16.49
CA GLN A 68 7.95 14.14 16.97
C GLN A 68 7.39 15.19 17.92
N SER A 69 8.12 15.46 19.00
CA SER A 69 7.77 16.45 20.02
C SER A 69 7.78 17.91 19.54
N SER A 70 8.05 18.17 18.26
CA SER A 70 8.06 19.51 17.68
C SER A 70 6.72 19.84 17.02
N THR A 71 5.89 20.56 17.76
CA THR A 71 4.68 21.27 17.32
C THR A 71 5.04 22.35 16.31
N THR A 72 4.96 22.04 15.02
CA THR A 72 4.83 23.08 14.00
C THR A 72 3.85 22.59 12.94
N SER A 73 2.73 23.28 12.82
CA SER A 73 1.57 22.97 11.96
C SER A 73 1.85 23.20 10.47
N GLU A 74 3.05 22.89 9.99
CA GLU A 74 3.40 22.98 8.59
C GLU A 74 2.74 21.86 7.79
N VAL A 75 2.27 22.19 6.58
CA VAL A 75 1.77 21.22 5.62
C VAL A 75 2.92 20.28 5.24
N LYS A 76 2.89 19.06 5.77
CA LYS A 76 3.93 18.07 5.53
C LYS A 76 3.75 17.42 4.15
N THR A 77 4.61 17.76 3.20
CA THR A 77 4.71 17.03 1.94
C THR A 77 5.60 15.79 2.11
N TYR A 78 5.05 14.60 1.85
CA TYR A 78 5.79 13.33 1.95
C TYR A 78 6.22 12.74 0.59
N GLN A 79 5.71 13.30 -0.52
CA GLN A 79 6.08 12.89 -1.87
C GLN A 79 7.54 13.27 -2.19
N GLY A 80 8.15 12.59 -3.18
CA GLY A 80 9.54 12.84 -3.59
C GLY A 80 10.63 12.34 -2.63
N LYS A 81 10.27 11.83 -1.43
CA LYS A 81 11.19 11.35 -0.40
C LYS A 81 11.57 9.86 -0.51
N GLY A 82 11.15 9.20 -1.60
CA GLY A 82 11.38 7.78 -1.83
C GLY A 82 10.60 6.84 -0.88
N LEU A 83 9.61 7.35 -0.14
CA LEU A 83 8.78 6.54 0.76
C LEU A 83 7.89 5.55 0.00
N GLY A 84 7.29 5.96 -1.13
CA GLY A 84 6.55 5.04 -1.99
C GLY A 84 7.41 3.91 -2.56
N SER A 85 8.65 4.22 -2.99
CA SER A 85 9.58 3.17 -3.43
C SER A 85 9.98 2.21 -2.31
N TRP A 86 10.07 2.72 -1.07
CA TRP A 86 10.33 1.88 0.09
C TRP A 86 9.14 0.97 0.39
N LEU A 87 7.92 1.49 0.35
CA LEU A 87 6.67 0.73 0.50
C LEU A 87 6.61 -0.45 -0.48
N VAL A 88 6.87 -0.19 -1.77
CA VAL A 88 6.83 -1.25 -2.81
C VAL A 88 7.91 -2.31 -2.58
N ARG A 89 9.08 -1.95 -2.01
CA ARG A 89 10.10 -2.94 -1.65
C ARG A 89 9.66 -3.83 -0.47
N CYS A 90 8.97 -3.29 0.52
CA CYS A 90 8.38 -4.08 1.60
C CYS A 90 7.30 -5.04 1.08
N ILE A 91 6.48 -4.59 0.11
CA ILE A 91 5.52 -5.47 -0.58
C ILE A 91 6.27 -6.62 -1.27
N ARG A 92 7.34 -6.33 -2.01
CA ARG A 92 8.15 -7.37 -2.66
C ARG A 92 8.70 -8.37 -1.65
N GLU A 93 9.28 -7.93 -0.54
CA GLU A 93 9.80 -8.83 0.50
C GLU A 93 8.73 -9.79 1.03
N VAL A 94 7.49 -9.33 1.16
CA VAL A 94 6.36 -10.18 1.54
C VAL A 94 6.02 -11.18 0.43
N LEU A 95 5.99 -10.75 -0.83
CA LEU A 95 5.71 -11.62 -1.98
C LEU A 95 6.78 -12.71 -2.15
N ASP A 96 8.06 -12.36 -1.99
CA ASP A 96 9.19 -13.29 -2.07
C ASP A 96 9.09 -14.42 -1.01
N GLU A 97 8.40 -14.16 0.11
CA GLU A 97 8.16 -15.13 1.18
C GLU A 97 6.93 -16.02 0.97
N MET A 98 6.23 -15.88 -0.16
CA MET A 98 5.08 -16.70 -0.53
C MET A 98 5.47 -17.72 -1.62
N PRO A 99 6.14 -18.84 -1.27
CA PRO A 99 6.73 -19.76 -2.26
C PRO A 99 5.72 -20.44 -3.19
N HIS A 100 4.43 -20.44 -2.84
CA HIS A 100 3.36 -21.04 -3.64
C HIS A 100 2.51 -20.00 -4.38
N LEU A 101 2.86 -18.72 -4.30
CA LEU A 101 2.16 -17.66 -5.02
C LEU A 101 2.49 -17.76 -6.52
N ARG A 102 1.50 -18.17 -7.32
CA ARG A 102 1.70 -18.43 -8.76
C ARG A 102 1.71 -17.15 -9.61
N ARG A 103 0.92 -16.15 -9.22
CA ARG A 103 0.71 -14.91 -9.98
C ARG A 103 0.39 -13.76 -9.03
N THR A 104 0.70 -12.55 -9.47
CA THR A 104 0.29 -11.29 -8.83
C THR A 104 -0.18 -10.36 -9.93
N MET A 105 -1.25 -9.63 -9.70
CA MET A 105 -1.81 -8.68 -10.66
C MET A 105 -1.64 -7.26 -10.11
N LEU A 106 -1.25 -6.32 -10.97
CA LEU A 106 -1.07 -4.92 -10.61
C LEU A 106 -1.90 -4.05 -11.56
N LEU A 107 -2.73 -3.18 -10.99
CA LEU A 107 -3.53 -2.21 -11.73
C LEU A 107 -2.95 -0.81 -11.51
N THR A 108 -2.76 -0.08 -12.60
CA THR A 108 -2.28 1.31 -12.57
C THR A 108 -2.91 2.12 -13.71
N GLY A 109 -3.20 3.40 -13.46
CA GLY A 109 -3.85 4.29 -14.44
C GLY A 109 -2.91 4.87 -15.51
N ASP A 110 -1.67 5.20 -15.14
CA ASP A 110 -0.67 5.74 -16.07
C ASP A 110 0.32 4.63 -16.46
N TRP A 111 0.21 4.14 -17.70
CA TRP A 111 1.07 3.06 -18.19
C TRP A 111 2.53 3.50 -18.30
N GLU A 112 2.78 4.63 -18.97
CA GLU A 112 4.13 5.07 -19.33
C GLU A 112 4.96 5.43 -18.09
N ARG A 113 4.32 6.03 -17.08
CA ARG A 113 5.00 6.43 -15.86
C ARG A 113 5.08 5.30 -14.84
N SER A 114 3.98 4.59 -14.59
CA SER A 114 3.92 3.66 -13.45
C SER A 114 4.49 2.28 -13.77
N VAL A 115 4.33 1.78 -15.00
CA VAL A 115 4.78 0.41 -15.32
C VAL A 115 6.29 0.25 -15.16
N PRO A 116 7.17 1.14 -15.69
CA PRO A 116 8.60 1.00 -15.48
C PRO A 116 9.01 1.08 -14.00
N PHE A 117 8.29 1.88 -13.21
CA PHE A 117 8.50 2.01 -11.77
C PHE A 117 8.22 0.69 -11.04
N TYR A 118 7.06 0.08 -11.27
CA TYR A 118 6.67 -1.17 -10.63
C TYR A 118 7.44 -2.38 -11.16
N GLU A 119 7.75 -2.44 -12.47
CA GLU A 119 8.62 -3.46 -13.04
C GLU A 119 9.97 -3.52 -12.33
N LYS A 120 10.58 -2.34 -12.12
CA LYS A 120 11.89 -2.21 -11.46
C LYS A 120 11.83 -2.63 -9.99
N LEU A 121 10.82 -2.17 -9.24
CA LEU A 121 10.78 -2.37 -7.79
C LEU A 121 10.28 -3.76 -7.39
N LEU A 122 9.28 -4.29 -8.10
CA LEU A 122 8.73 -5.63 -7.87
C LEU A 122 9.49 -6.73 -8.61
N ARG A 123 10.46 -6.39 -9.48
CA ARG A 123 11.24 -7.35 -10.29
C ARG A 123 10.36 -8.26 -11.16
N ILE A 124 9.33 -7.66 -11.78
CA ILE A 124 8.31 -8.35 -12.58
C ILE A 124 8.95 -9.25 -13.67
N LYS A 125 10.08 -8.85 -14.26
CA LYS A 125 10.71 -9.61 -15.35
C LYS A 125 11.57 -10.81 -14.89
N GLU A 126 11.93 -10.89 -13.62
CA GLU A 126 12.85 -11.92 -13.13
C GLU A 126 12.11 -13.11 -12.52
N ASN A 127 11.04 -12.88 -11.75
CA ASN A 127 10.42 -13.93 -10.92
C ASN A 127 8.87 -13.90 -10.86
N MET A 128 8.16 -13.04 -11.61
CA MET A 128 6.71 -12.85 -11.40
C MET A 128 5.95 -12.47 -12.68
N THR A 129 5.07 -13.34 -13.18
CA THR A 129 4.13 -12.96 -14.25
C THR A 129 3.08 -12.00 -13.69
N VAL A 130 3.19 -10.72 -14.03
CA VAL A 130 2.19 -9.70 -13.73
C VAL A 130 1.41 -9.35 -14.98
N GLU A 131 0.11 -9.60 -14.94
CA GLU A 131 -0.81 -9.07 -15.94
C GLU A 131 -1.06 -7.61 -15.61
N LEU A 132 -0.50 -6.71 -16.44
CA LEU A 132 -0.76 -5.28 -16.38
C LEU A 132 -1.85 -4.98 -17.40
N THR A 133 -3.05 -4.69 -16.92
CA THR A 133 -4.15 -4.23 -17.78
C THR A 133 -4.07 -2.72 -17.91
N LYS A 134 -3.96 -2.22 -19.15
CA LYS A 134 -4.19 -0.80 -19.44
C LYS A 134 -5.68 -0.54 -19.19
N ASN A 135 -6.00 0.13 -18.09
CA ASN A 135 -7.38 0.48 -17.79
C ASN A 135 -7.78 1.65 -18.71
N SER A 136 -8.27 1.35 -19.92
CA SER A 136 -8.59 2.33 -20.96
C SER A 136 -9.94 3.03 -20.78
N GLY A 137 -10.50 3.04 -19.58
CA GLY A 137 -11.76 3.70 -19.27
C GLY A 137 -12.53 2.96 -18.20
N LEU A 138 -12.55 3.52 -16.99
CA LEU A 138 -13.56 3.27 -15.98
C LEU A 138 -14.10 4.64 -15.57
N CYS A 139 -15.00 5.14 -16.42
CA CYS A 139 -16.18 5.97 -16.16
C CYS A 139 -17.20 5.60 -17.23
#